data_AF-A0A164ZSX3-F1
#
_entry.id   AF-A0A164ZSX3-F1
#
_cell.length_a   1.000
_cell.length_b   1.000
_cell.length_c   1.000
_cell.angle_alpha   90.00
_cell.angle_beta   90.00
_cell.angle_gamma   90.00
#
_symmetry.space_group_name_H-M   'P 1'
#
loop_
_entity.id
_entity.type
_entity.pdbx_description
1 polymer ?
#
loop_
_entity_poly.entity_id
_entity_poly.type
_entity_poly.pdbx_seq_one_letter_code
_entity_poly.pdbx_strand_id
1 'polypeptide(L)'
;MNSPLPSLYLVGLVVLLAILSTVVGVQVWKVRRDEVTLQRLQQNIGDRKAADPVKLYELGSVQLRKRLFPQAVTTLGKAAQRAGQEPPEGQALIHNALGYALAAQKQHSEAIRHYRKALEAKPDYPVALNNLGHALEQQQRQKEAAQAYAQTLALDAGNAIAKRRLQRLEKVKASTLDS
;
A
#
# COMPACT_ATOMS: atom_id res chain seq x y z
N MET A 1 61.37 10.22 16.96
CA MET A 1 60.37 9.18 16.64
C MET A 1 59.06 9.90 16.36
N ASN A 2 58.85 10.36 15.13
CA ASN A 2 57.67 11.13 14.76
C ASN A 2 56.65 10.17 14.15
N SER A 3 55.80 9.59 14.99
CA SER A 3 54.75 8.70 14.52
C SER A 3 53.80 9.51 13.60
N PRO A 4 53.55 9.10 12.34
CA PRO A 4 52.70 9.82 11.38
C PRO A 4 51.20 9.68 11.71
N LEU A 5 50.89 9.39 12.97
CA LEU A 5 49.54 9.14 13.48
C LEU A 5 48.60 10.29 13.10
N PRO A 6 48.93 11.58 13.30
CA PRO A 6 48.00 12.68 12.99
C PRO A 6 47.63 12.77 11.49
N SER A 7 48.60 12.55 10.59
CA SER A 7 48.36 12.57 9.14
C SER A 7 47.51 11.40 8.67
N LEU A 8 47.67 10.22 9.29
CA LEU A 8 46.92 9.02 8.93
C LEU A 8 45.44 9.15 9.34
N TYR A 9 45.16 9.77 10.50
CA TYR A 9 43.79 10.10 10.92
C TYR A 9 43.12 11.11 10.01
N LEU A 10 43.85 12.13 9.55
CA LEU A 10 43.31 13.15 8.65
C LEU A 10 42.89 12.54 7.29
N VAL A 11 43.74 11.69 6.73
CA VAL A 11 43.43 10.97 5.48
C VAL A 11 42.23 10.04 5.66
N GLY A 12 42.18 9.30 6.77
CA GLY A 12 41.04 8.44 7.09
C GLY A 12 39.71 9.22 7.21
N LEU A 13 39.75 10.38 7.85
CA LEU A 13 38.58 11.26 7.99
C LEU A 13 38.09 11.80 6.64
N VAL A 14 39.00 12.24 5.77
CA VAL A 14 38.64 12.76 4.44
C VAL A 14 38.00 11.67 3.58
N VAL A 15 38.54 10.45 3.61
CA VAL A 15 37.95 9.30 2.89
C VAL A 15 36.56 8.97 3.43
N LEU A 16 36.39 8.97 4.76
CA LEU A 16 35.10 8.71 5.39
C LEU A 16 34.05 9.78 5.03
N LEU A 17 34.43 11.06 5.02
CA LEU A 17 33.56 12.15 4.60
C LEU A 17 33.19 12.07 3.11
N ALA A 18 34.11 11.66 2.24
CA ALA A 18 33.85 11.46 0.81
C ALA A 18 32.85 10.32 0.56
N ILE A 19 32.99 9.21 1.29
CA ILE A 19 32.04 8.09 1.23
C ILE A 19 30.66 8.54 1.72
N LEU A 20 30.60 9.22 2.86
CA LEU A 20 29.35 9.73 3.42
C LEU A 20 28.65 10.72 2.46
N SER A 21 29.41 11.64 1.88
CA SER A 21 28.92 12.60 0.88
C SER A 21 28.34 11.90 -0.35
N THR A 22 29.01 10.86 -0.85
CA THR A 22 28.55 10.09 -2.01
C THR A 22 27.26 9.32 -1.70
N VAL A 23 27.18 8.66 -0.54
CA VAL A 23 25.98 7.93 -0.11
C VAL A 23 24.79 8.88 0.05
N VAL A 24 25.00 10.02 0.71
CA VAL A 24 23.96 11.05 0.86
C VAL A 24 23.54 11.61 -0.50
N GLY A 25 24.49 11.89 -1.39
CA GLY A 25 24.21 12.38 -2.76
C GLY A 25 23.37 11.40 -3.58
N VAL A 26 23.69 10.10 -3.53
CA VAL A 26 22.92 9.05 -4.19
C VAL A 26 21.51 8.93 -3.58
N GLN A 27 21.40 9.04 -2.26
CA GLN A 27 20.11 8.97 -1.56
C GLN A 27 19.21 10.17 -1.90
N VAL A 28 19.76 11.38 -1.93
CA VAL A 28 19.06 12.61 -2.31
C VAL A 28 18.65 12.56 -3.79
N TRP A 29 19.51 12.06 -4.68
CA TRP A 29 19.19 11.93 -6.10
C TRP A 29 18.04 10.95 -6.36
N LYS A 30 17.99 9.84 -5.60
CA LYS A 30 16.88 8.89 -5.66
C LYS A 30 15.55 9.53 -5.23
N VAL A 31 15.55 10.30 -4.14
CA VAL A 31 14.38 11.04 -3.65
C VAL A 31 13.93 12.13 -4.64
N ARG A 32 14.87 12.91 -5.19
CA ARG A 32 14.54 13.98 -6.16
C ARG A 32 13.96 13.45 -7.47
N ARG A 33 14.43 12.30 -7.98
CA ARG A 33 13.80 11.64 -9.14
C ARG A 33 12.35 11.27 -8.86
N ASP A 34 12.06 10.88 -7.62
CA ASP A 34 10.71 10.53 -7.22
C ASP A 34 9.79 11.75 -7.12
N GLU A 35 10.32 12.86 -6.62
CA GLU A 35 9.65 14.17 -6.54
C GLU A 35 9.34 14.75 -7.93
N VAL A 36 10.26 14.69 -8.90
CA VAL A 36 10.02 15.22 -10.26
C VAL A 36 8.89 14.46 -10.96
N THR A 37 8.79 13.15 -10.76
CA THR A 37 7.70 12.34 -11.32
C THR A 37 6.35 12.74 -10.71
N LEU A 38 6.32 12.96 -9.39
CA LEU A 38 5.13 13.43 -8.67
C LEU A 38 4.73 14.85 -9.10
N GLN A 39 5.69 15.75 -9.28
CA GLN A 39 5.45 17.11 -9.76
C GLN A 39 4.88 17.13 -11.18
N ARG A 40 5.38 16.30 -12.10
CA ARG A 40 4.79 16.18 -13.44
C ARG A 40 3.35 15.66 -13.41
N LEU A 41 3.07 14.66 -12.58
CA LEU A 41 1.71 14.15 -12.40
C LEU A 41 0.80 15.21 -11.75
N GLN A 42 1.30 15.96 -10.77
CA GLN A 42 0.56 17.05 -10.12
C GLN A 42 0.29 18.23 -11.07
N GLN A 43 1.28 18.63 -11.88
CA GLN A 43 1.13 19.69 -12.90
C GLN A 43 0.09 19.29 -13.96
N ASN A 44 0.10 18.03 -14.43
CA ASN A 44 -0.90 17.53 -15.38
C ASN A 44 -2.33 17.43 -14.79
N ILE A 45 -2.46 17.43 -13.46
CA ILE A 45 -3.75 17.42 -12.75
C ILE A 45 -4.19 18.84 -12.36
N GLY A 46 -3.26 19.80 -12.29
CA GLY A 46 -3.46 21.17 -11.82
C GLY A 46 -4.43 22.02 -12.65
N ASP A 47 -4.65 21.68 -13.92
CA ASP A 47 -5.39 22.55 -14.84
C ASP A 47 -6.90 22.27 -14.97
N ARG A 48 -7.47 21.26 -14.29
CA ARG A 48 -8.93 21.03 -14.35
C ARG A 48 -9.53 20.66 -13.01
N LYS A 49 -10.49 21.48 -12.57
CA LYS A 49 -11.48 21.19 -11.49
C LYS A 49 -12.25 19.85 -11.67
N ALA A 50 -12.01 19.12 -12.77
CA ALA A 50 -12.46 17.76 -13.03
C ALA A 50 -11.26 16.85 -13.34
N ALA A 51 -10.44 16.55 -12.32
CA ALA A 51 -9.47 15.47 -12.46
C ALA A 51 -10.24 14.15 -12.58
N ASP A 52 -10.16 13.57 -13.77
CA ASP A 52 -10.72 12.27 -14.15
C ASP A 52 -10.41 11.21 -13.06
N PRO A 53 -11.41 10.48 -12.53
CA PRO A 53 -11.18 9.43 -11.53
C PRO A 53 -10.14 8.39 -11.98
N VAL A 54 -10.02 8.12 -13.28
CA VAL A 54 -8.98 7.23 -13.84
C VAL A 54 -7.59 7.83 -13.62
N LYS A 55 -7.37 9.10 -13.93
CA LYS A 55 -6.07 9.77 -13.72
C LYS A 55 -5.71 9.87 -12.24
N LEU A 56 -6.70 10.13 -11.38
CA LEU A 56 -6.50 10.14 -9.93
C LEU A 56 -6.14 8.74 -9.43
N TYR A 57 -6.75 7.69 -9.96
CA TYR A 57 -6.39 6.30 -9.67
C TYR A 57 -4.96 5.97 -10.13
N GLU A 58 -4.57 6.37 -11.33
CA GLU A 58 -3.22 6.16 -11.86
C GLU A 58 -2.15 6.82 -10.97
N LEU A 59 -2.35 8.09 -10.60
CA LEU A 59 -1.46 8.78 -9.67
C LEU A 59 -1.45 8.09 -8.30
N GLY A 60 -2.63 7.72 -7.78
CA GLY A 60 -2.75 6.98 -6.53
C GLY A 60 -1.95 5.67 -6.54
N SER A 61 -2.02 4.92 -7.63
CA SER A 61 -1.24 3.70 -7.85
C SER A 61 0.27 3.94 -7.92
N VAL A 62 0.72 5.05 -8.51
CA VAL A 62 2.13 5.46 -8.46
C VAL A 62 2.54 5.78 -7.02
N GLN A 63 1.72 6.52 -6.27
CA GLN A 63 1.98 6.83 -4.86
C GLN A 63 2.06 5.56 -4.00
N LEU A 64 1.17 4.59 -4.22
CA LEU A 64 1.19 3.29 -3.56
C LEU A 64 2.50 2.52 -3.81
N ARG A 65 2.96 2.45 -5.07
CA ARG A 65 4.24 1.82 -5.43
C ARG A 65 5.43 2.47 -4.73
N LYS A 66 5.38 3.78 -4.51
CA LYS A 66 6.39 4.54 -3.76
C LYS A 66 6.19 4.52 -2.24
N ARG A 67 5.19 3.80 -1.74
CA ARG A 67 4.80 3.74 -0.31
C ARG A 67 4.42 5.11 0.28
N LEU A 68 3.96 6.03 -0.55
CA LEU A 68 3.51 7.36 -0.15
C LEU A 68 2.05 7.30 0.31
N PHE A 69 1.77 6.52 1.35
CA PHE A 69 0.40 6.17 1.76
C PHE A 69 -0.49 7.38 2.13
N PRO A 70 -0.02 8.42 2.85
CA PRO A 70 -0.86 9.59 3.15
C PRO A 70 -1.32 10.33 1.88
N GLN A 71 -0.42 10.42 0.89
CA GLN A 71 -0.71 11.08 -0.39
C GLN A 71 -1.65 10.21 -1.23
N ALA A 72 -1.42 8.89 -1.25
CA ALA A 72 -2.29 7.92 -1.91
C ALA A 72 -3.72 7.98 -1.35
N VAL A 73 -3.90 8.03 -0.03
CA VAL A 73 -5.24 8.17 0.58
C VAL A 73 -5.93 9.44 0.13
N THR A 74 -5.21 10.56 0.07
CA THR A 74 -5.78 11.84 -0.39
C THR A 74 -6.19 11.78 -1.86
N THR A 75 -5.31 11.30 -2.74
CA THR A 75 -5.56 11.21 -4.19
C THR A 75 -6.67 10.22 -4.50
N LEU A 76 -6.58 9.00 -3.96
CA LEU A 76 -7.56 7.94 -4.16
C LEU A 76 -8.89 8.26 -3.47
N GLY A 77 -8.88 9.06 -2.39
CA GLY A 77 -10.10 9.62 -1.80
C GLY A 77 -10.86 10.51 -2.79
N LYS A 78 -10.15 11.37 -3.53
CA LYS A 78 -10.75 12.19 -4.60
C LYS A 78 -11.26 11.33 -5.77
N ALA A 79 -10.54 10.26 -6.12
CA ALA A 79 -11.00 9.28 -7.13
C ALA A 79 -12.28 8.58 -6.66
N ALA A 80 -12.31 8.11 -5.41
CA ALA A 80 -13.43 7.39 -4.81
C ALA A 80 -14.70 8.24 -4.71
N GLN A 81 -14.59 9.56 -4.53
CA GLN A 81 -15.75 10.47 -4.59
C GLN A 81 -16.43 10.52 -5.95
N ARG A 82 -15.70 10.21 -7.03
CA ARG A 82 -16.17 10.23 -8.42
C ARG A 82 -16.30 8.83 -9.02
N ALA A 83 -16.02 7.78 -8.23
CA ALA A 83 -16.00 6.40 -8.72
C ALA A 83 -17.34 5.99 -9.34
N GLY A 84 -18.48 6.52 -8.89
CA GLY A 84 -19.80 6.23 -9.50
C GLY A 84 -19.93 6.62 -10.98
N GLN A 85 -18.97 7.36 -11.55
CA GLN A 85 -18.89 7.68 -12.98
C GLN A 85 -18.19 6.58 -13.80
N GLU A 86 -17.49 5.66 -13.12
CA GLU A 86 -16.72 4.59 -13.73
C GLU A 86 -17.56 3.31 -13.86
N PRO A 87 -17.20 2.41 -14.80
CA PRO A 87 -17.77 1.06 -14.81
C PRO A 87 -17.50 0.34 -13.48
N PRO A 88 -18.28 -0.70 -13.14
CA PRO A 88 -18.13 -1.43 -11.88
C PRO A 88 -16.69 -1.95 -11.62
N GLU A 89 -15.98 -2.36 -12.66
CA GLU A 89 -14.57 -2.75 -12.59
C GLU A 89 -13.68 -1.59 -12.08
N GLY A 90 -13.86 -0.38 -12.63
CA GLY A 90 -13.12 0.81 -12.24
C GLY A 90 -13.44 1.25 -10.80
N GLN A 91 -14.72 1.17 -10.42
CA GLN A 91 -15.16 1.40 -9.04
C GLN A 91 -14.48 0.45 -8.06
N ALA A 92 -14.44 -0.84 -8.38
CA ALA A 92 -13.79 -1.85 -7.58
C ALA A 92 -12.28 -1.61 -7.43
N LEU A 93 -11.60 -1.25 -8.52
CA LEU A 93 -10.17 -0.91 -8.51
C LEU A 93 -9.89 0.31 -7.62
N ILE A 94 -10.64 1.40 -7.77
CA ILE A 94 -10.47 2.63 -6.98
C ILE A 94 -10.68 2.36 -5.49
N HIS A 95 -11.78 1.69 -5.14
CA HIS A 95 -12.09 1.41 -3.74
C HIS A 95 -11.12 0.41 -3.11
N ASN A 96 -10.68 -0.62 -3.83
CA ASN A 96 -9.65 -1.54 -3.33
C ASN A 96 -8.31 -0.82 -3.11
N ALA A 97 -7.88 0.04 -4.04
CA ALA A 97 -6.64 0.80 -3.88
C ALA A 97 -6.69 1.78 -2.70
N LEU A 98 -7.82 2.48 -2.51
CA LEU A 98 -8.01 3.35 -1.35
C LEU A 98 -8.00 2.55 -0.04
N GLY A 99 -8.69 1.40 -0.02
CA GLY A 99 -8.68 0.49 1.13
C GLY A 99 -7.28 0.02 1.47
N TYR A 100 -6.47 -0.31 0.46
CA TYR A 100 -5.06 -0.70 0.63
C TYR A 100 -4.22 0.43 1.24
N ALA A 101 -4.37 1.66 0.74
CA ALA A 101 -3.68 2.83 1.26
C ALA A 101 -4.01 3.13 2.74
N LEU A 102 -5.28 2.94 3.12
CA LEU A 102 -5.78 3.10 4.51
C LEU A 102 -5.26 1.98 5.42
N ALA A 103 -5.30 0.72 4.95
CA ALA A 103 -4.81 -0.42 5.71
C ALA A 103 -3.29 -0.31 5.99
N ALA A 104 -2.51 0.21 5.04
CA ALA A 104 -1.08 0.49 5.24
C ALA A 104 -0.81 1.55 6.32
N GLN A 105 -1.78 2.42 6.59
CA GLN A 105 -1.75 3.41 7.68
C GLN A 105 -2.44 2.91 8.95
N LYS A 106 -2.72 1.60 9.06
CA LYS A 106 -3.43 0.97 10.19
C LYS A 106 -4.86 1.45 10.41
N GLN A 107 -5.44 2.15 9.43
CA GLN A 107 -6.85 2.59 9.44
C GLN A 107 -7.75 1.46 8.94
N HIS A 108 -7.80 0.37 9.71
CA HIS A 108 -8.41 -0.88 9.27
C HIS A 108 -9.94 -0.81 9.15
N SER A 109 -10.62 -0.01 9.97
CA SER A 109 -12.07 0.18 9.91
C SER A 109 -12.50 0.82 8.58
N GLU A 110 -11.82 1.89 8.19
CA GLU A 110 -12.07 2.62 6.95
C GLU A 110 -11.67 1.77 5.74
N ALA A 111 -10.56 1.02 5.85
CA ALA A 111 -10.14 0.08 4.82
C ALA A 111 -11.21 -0.99 4.55
N ILE A 112 -11.76 -1.61 5.60
CA ILE A 112 -12.86 -2.59 5.50
C ILE A 112 -14.05 -2.00 4.74
N ARG A 113 -14.45 -0.75 5.06
CA ARG A 113 -15.55 -0.08 4.36
C ARG A 113 -15.28 0.06 2.86
N HIS A 114 -14.05 0.42 2.48
CA HIS A 114 -13.69 0.56 1.07
C HIS A 114 -13.52 -0.79 0.36
N TYR A 115 -13.00 -1.82 1.01
CA TYR A 115 -12.99 -3.16 0.42
C TYR A 115 -14.40 -3.70 0.19
N ARG A 116 -15.34 -3.47 1.12
CA ARG A 116 -16.75 -3.82 0.93
C ARG A 116 -17.37 -3.09 -0.25
N LYS A 117 -17.13 -1.79 -0.41
CA LYS A 117 -17.57 -1.05 -1.62
C LYS A 117 -16.96 -1.61 -2.91
N ALA A 118 -15.70 -2.05 -2.87
CA ALA A 118 -15.10 -2.70 -4.03
C ALA A 118 -15.82 -4.02 -4.38
N LEU A 119 -16.24 -4.79 -3.36
CA LEU A 119 -16.96 -6.04 -3.52
C LEU A 119 -18.45 -5.85 -3.86
N GLU A 120 -19.05 -4.73 -3.48
CA GLU A 120 -20.38 -4.31 -3.94
C GLU A 120 -20.37 -4.04 -5.45
N ALA A 121 -19.32 -3.37 -5.95
CA ALA A 121 -19.15 -3.12 -7.38
C ALA A 121 -18.73 -4.38 -8.16
N LYS A 122 -17.87 -5.21 -7.56
CA LYS A 122 -17.37 -6.46 -8.15
C LYS A 122 -17.27 -7.58 -7.10
N PRO A 123 -18.31 -8.43 -6.96
CA PRO A 123 -18.32 -9.50 -5.96
C PRO A 123 -17.23 -10.56 -6.15
N ASP A 124 -16.84 -10.83 -7.39
CA ASP A 124 -15.83 -11.79 -7.80
C ASP A 124 -14.42 -11.17 -7.89
N TYR A 125 -14.01 -10.48 -6.82
CA TYR A 125 -12.71 -9.80 -6.76
C TYR A 125 -11.79 -10.39 -5.68
N PRO A 126 -11.00 -11.45 -6.01
CA PRO A 126 -10.15 -12.16 -5.03
C PRO A 126 -9.17 -11.25 -4.28
N VAL A 127 -8.62 -10.24 -4.96
CA VAL A 127 -7.67 -9.30 -4.34
C VAL A 127 -8.36 -8.49 -3.23
N ALA A 128 -9.57 -7.98 -3.47
CA ALA A 128 -10.33 -7.24 -2.47
C ALA A 128 -10.80 -8.13 -1.31
N LEU A 129 -11.21 -9.37 -1.58
CA LEU A 129 -11.55 -10.36 -0.55
C LEU A 129 -10.36 -10.69 0.37
N ASN A 130 -9.19 -10.94 -0.21
CA ASN A 130 -7.98 -11.22 0.56
C ASN A 130 -7.56 -10.01 1.41
N ASN A 131 -7.64 -8.80 0.84
CA ASN A 131 -7.35 -7.57 1.56
C ASN A 131 -8.35 -7.29 2.69
N LEU A 132 -9.63 -7.59 2.47
CA LEU A 132 -10.68 -7.53 3.47
C LEU A 132 -10.40 -8.52 4.62
N GLY A 133 -10.06 -9.76 4.30
CA GLY A 133 -9.68 -10.78 5.29
C GLY A 133 -8.52 -10.32 6.18
N HIS A 134 -7.49 -9.73 5.57
CA HIS A 134 -6.36 -9.19 6.32
C HIS A 134 -6.76 -8.04 7.24
N ALA A 135 -7.56 -7.08 6.77
CA ALA A 135 -8.01 -5.97 7.59
C ALA A 135 -8.94 -6.42 8.75
N LEU A 136 -9.74 -7.47 8.53
CA LEU A 136 -10.57 -8.08 9.57
C LEU A 136 -9.73 -8.80 10.64
N GLU A 137 -8.64 -9.48 10.27
CA GLU A 137 -7.68 -10.05 11.24
C GLU A 137 -7.09 -8.95 12.15
N GLN A 138 -6.70 -7.80 11.57
CA GLN A 138 -6.16 -6.69 12.36
C GLN A 138 -7.18 -6.10 13.35
N GLN A 139 -8.47 -6.28 13.09
CA GLN A 139 -9.57 -5.91 13.97
C GLN A 139 -10.04 -7.06 14.89
N GLN A 140 -9.27 -8.15 14.98
CA GLN A 140 -9.61 -9.37 15.75
C GLN A 140 -10.94 -10.04 15.33
N ARG A 141 -11.47 -9.71 14.15
CA ARG A 141 -12.70 -10.28 13.60
C ARG A 141 -12.41 -11.59 12.85
N GLN A 142 -11.87 -12.56 13.58
CA GLN A 142 -11.30 -13.80 13.02
C GLN A 142 -12.29 -14.64 12.20
N LYS A 143 -13.55 -14.73 12.64
CA LYS A 143 -14.59 -15.48 11.92
C LYS A 143 -14.87 -14.90 10.53
N GLU A 144 -15.03 -13.58 10.44
CA GLU A 144 -15.28 -12.89 9.17
C GLU A 144 -14.03 -12.91 8.28
N ALA A 145 -12.83 -12.80 8.88
CA ALA A 145 -11.59 -12.94 8.13
C ALA A 145 -11.46 -14.32 7.47
N ALA A 146 -11.75 -15.39 8.22
CA ALA A 146 -11.74 -16.76 7.68
C ALA A 146 -12.73 -16.92 6.52
N GLN A 147 -13.94 -16.33 6.62
CA GLN A 147 -14.91 -16.32 5.53
C GLN A 147 -14.38 -15.61 4.28
N ALA A 148 -13.77 -14.43 4.43
CA ALA A 148 -13.19 -13.69 3.30
C ALA A 148 -12.04 -14.45 2.63
N TYR A 149 -11.18 -15.12 3.40
CA TYR A 149 -10.13 -15.97 2.85
C TYR A 149 -10.67 -17.23 2.16
N ALA A 150 -11.71 -17.86 2.72
CA ALA A 150 -12.37 -19.00 2.08
C ALA A 150 -13.01 -18.59 0.73
N GLN A 151 -13.68 -17.44 0.68
CA GLN A 151 -14.22 -16.89 -0.57
C GLN A 151 -13.12 -16.55 -1.58
N THR A 152 -11.98 -16.03 -1.12
CA THR A 152 -10.82 -15.82 -1.99
C THR A 152 -10.39 -17.13 -2.64
N LEU A 153 -10.28 -18.22 -1.87
CA LEU A 153 -9.85 -19.53 -2.36
C LEU A 153 -10.89 -20.22 -3.26
N ALA A 154 -12.18 -19.89 -3.11
CA ALA A 154 -13.22 -20.36 -4.01
C ALA A 154 -13.08 -19.75 -5.42
N LEU A 155 -12.56 -18.52 -5.53
CA LEU A 155 -12.35 -17.82 -6.80
C LEU A 155 -10.92 -17.99 -7.35
N ASP A 156 -9.93 -18.08 -6.45
CA ASP A 156 -8.50 -18.23 -6.74
C ASP A 156 -7.90 -19.28 -5.79
N ALA A 157 -8.05 -20.55 -6.16
CA ALA A 157 -7.53 -21.68 -5.37
C ALA A 157 -6.00 -21.66 -5.20
N GLY A 158 -5.28 -20.92 -6.07
CA GLY A 158 -3.84 -20.75 -6.03
C GLY A 158 -3.35 -19.70 -5.02
N ASN A 159 -4.27 -18.99 -4.35
CA ASN A 159 -3.91 -17.89 -3.46
C ASN A 159 -3.18 -18.36 -2.19
N ALA A 160 -1.84 -18.40 -2.25
CA ALA A 160 -1.00 -18.87 -1.15
C ALA A 160 -1.11 -18.01 0.13
N ILE A 161 -1.53 -16.74 0.01
CA ILE A 161 -1.75 -15.87 1.18
C ILE A 161 -3.04 -16.31 1.88
N ALA A 162 -4.16 -16.34 1.17
CA ALA A 162 -5.44 -16.74 1.73
C ALA A 162 -5.38 -18.15 2.33
N LYS A 163 -4.74 -19.10 1.65
CA LYS A 163 -4.55 -20.47 2.16
C LYS A 163 -3.81 -20.50 3.50
N ARG A 164 -2.65 -19.84 3.59
CA ARG A 164 -1.85 -19.81 4.83
C ARG A 164 -2.59 -19.10 5.97
N ARG A 165 -3.33 -18.03 5.66
CA ARG A 165 -4.08 -17.25 6.64
C ARG A 165 -5.28 -18.03 7.18
N LEU A 166 -6.07 -18.65 6.30
CA LEU A 166 -7.20 -19.48 6.69
C LEU A 166 -6.77 -20.65 7.59
N GLN A 167 -5.74 -21.40 7.19
CA GLN A 167 -5.19 -22.49 7.98
C GLN A 167 -4.74 -22.06 9.38
N ARG A 168 -4.16 -20.86 9.51
CA ARG A 168 -3.77 -20.31 10.81
C ARG A 168 -4.99 -20.05 11.70
N LEU A 169 -6.03 -19.44 11.15
CA LEU A 169 -7.25 -19.12 11.90
C LEU A 169 -7.99 -20.39 12.35
N GLU A 170 -8.01 -21.42 11.52
CA GLU A 170 -8.60 -22.72 11.86
C GLU A 170 -7.84 -23.42 12.99
N LYS A 171 -6.50 -23.40 12.96
CA LYS A 171 -5.67 -23.97 14.03
C LYS A 171 -5.90 -23.27 15.37
N VAL A 172 -5.94 -21.94 15.37
CA VAL A 172 -6.21 -21.16 16.59
C VAL A 172 -7.58 -21.52 17.16
N LYS A 173 -8.61 -21.60 16.31
CA LYS A 173 -9.96 -22.00 16.73
C LYS A 173 -9.99 -23.39 17.34
N ALA A 174 -9.28 -24.37 16.76
CA ALA A 174 -9.19 -25.71 17.31
C ALA A 174 -8.54 -25.71 18.70
N SER A 175 -7.41 -25.02 18.87
CA SER A 175 -6.70 -24.95 20.16
C SER A 175 -7.51 -24.28 21.27
N THR A 176 -8.43 -23.36 20.96
CA THR A 176 -9.28 -22.69 21.96
C THR A 176 -10.50 -23.51 22.37
N LEU A 177 -10.84 -24.59 21.65
CA LEU A 177 -11.95 -25.48 21.99
C LEU A 177 -11.50 -26.63 22.91
N ASP A 178 -10.19 -26.92 22.93
CA ASP A 178 -9.59 -28.02 23.70
C ASP A 178 -9.04 -27.56 25.08
N SER A 179 -9.23 -26.28 25.45
CA SER A 179 -8.75 -25.64 26.69
C SER A 179 -9.90 -25.12 27.55
#